data_AF-W6XVN5-F1
#
_entry.id   AF-W6XVN5-F1
#
_cell.length_a   1.000
_cell.length_b   1.000
_cell.length_c   1.000
_cell.angle_alpha   90.00
_cell.angle_beta   90.00
_cell.angle_gamma   90.00
#
_symmetry.space_group_name_H-M   'P 1'
#
loop_
_entity.id
_entity.type
_entity.pdbx_description
1 polymer ?
#
loop_
_entity_poly.entity_id
_entity_poly.type
_entity_poly.pdbx_seq_one_letter_code
_entity_poly.pdbx_strand_id
1 'polypeptide(L)'
;MPKVQKPRAPRAQTSTEQKRARAARVEEEGLEMDFRCKRCEEKKLRCFVETSSGRCAGCISVGAECSLFVSEEEWEKVREEREERELAVARLEAQLSQQKLELLEVKKRERMFARRDLAILAVQDRAKEQAEGSSAPRGTGLPVVEPSLSEPLADPGWL
;
A
#
# COMPACT_ATOMS: atom_id res chain seq x y z
N MET A 1 79.73 -45.36 15.61
CA MET A 1 78.71 -44.76 14.71
C MET A 1 77.51 -44.34 15.54
N PRO A 2 77.19 -43.04 15.67
CA PRO A 2 76.01 -42.59 16.43
C PRO A 2 74.74 -42.90 15.62
N LYS A 3 73.72 -43.49 16.27
CA LYS A 3 72.42 -43.75 15.66
C LYS A 3 71.65 -42.43 15.54
N VAL A 4 71.47 -41.96 14.30
CA VAL A 4 70.58 -40.83 13.97
C VAL A 4 69.14 -41.26 14.22
N GLN A 5 68.47 -40.63 15.18
CA GLN A 5 67.04 -40.82 15.41
C GLN A 5 66.26 -40.11 14.29
N LYS A 6 65.42 -40.86 13.58
CA LYS A 6 64.54 -40.30 12.56
C LYS A 6 63.44 -39.46 13.22
N PRO A 7 63.13 -38.25 12.70
CA PRO A 7 62.04 -37.44 13.23
C PRO A 7 60.70 -38.17 13.07
N ARG A 8 59.89 -38.14 14.14
CA ARG A 8 58.52 -38.67 14.14
C ARG A 8 57.68 -37.90 13.13
N ALA A 9 56.88 -38.63 12.35
CA ALA A 9 55.90 -38.04 11.44
C ALA A 9 54.89 -37.15 12.20
N PRO A 10 54.39 -36.05 11.59
CA PRO A 10 53.38 -35.20 12.20
C PRO A 10 52.13 -36.01 12.56
N ARG A 11 51.61 -35.79 13.77
CA ARG A 11 50.39 -36.44 14.24
C ARG A 11 49.22 -35.99 13.38
N ALA A 12 48.40 -36.93 12.90
CA ALA A 12 47.17 -36.61 12.17
C ALA A 12 46.28 -35.71 13.06
N GLN A 13 45.85 -34.57 12.51
CA GLN A 13 45.00 -33.63 13.23
C GLN A 13 43.69 -34.29 13.65
N THR A 14 43.23 -33.97 14.85
CA THR A 14 41.91 -34.41 15.32
C THR A 14 40.81 -33.63 14.59
N SER A 15 39.61 -34.20 14.47
CA SER A 15 38.46 -33.54 13.83
C SER A 15 38.16 -32.16 14.43
N THR A 16 38.38 -31.99 15.73
CA THR A 16 38.19 -30.71 16.44
C THR A 16 39.23 -29.66 16.04
N GLU A 17 40.50 -30.04 15.89
CA GLU A 17 41.56 -29.12 15.43
C GLU A 17 41.30 -28.64 14.00
N GLN A 18 40.86 -29.54 13.12
CA GLN A 18 40.48 -29.18 11.74
C GLN A 18 39.33 -28.17 11.70
N LYS A 19 38.30 -28.36 12.54
CA LYS A 19 37.16 -27.41 12.64
C LYS A 19 37.61 -26.03 13.11
N ARG A 20 38.49 -25.96 14.13
CA ARG A 20 39.01 -24.67 14.62
C ARG A 20 39.90 -23.98 13.58
N ALA A 21 40.77 -24.73 12.91
CA ALA A 21 41.61 -24.20 11.84
C ALA A 21 40.76 -23.66 10.67
N ARG A 22 39.67 -24.35 10.31
CA ARG A 22 38.71 -23.85 9.31
C ARG A 22 38.01 -22.59 9.79
N ALA A 23 37.51 -22.57 11.03
CA ALA A 23 36.84 -21.39 11.58
C ALA A 23 37.75 -20.16 11.58
N ALA A 24 39.03 -20.30 11.96
CA ALA A 24 40.00 -19.21 11.92
C ALA A 24 40.20 -18.64 10.51
N ARG A 25 40.35 -19.50 9.50
CA ARG A 25 40.41 -19.04 8.09
C ARG A 25 39.16 -18.28 7.67
N VAL A 26 37.98 -18.75 8.10
CA VAL A 26 36.71 -18.06 7.80
C VAL A 26 36.59 -16.74 8.55
N GLU A 27 37.19 -16.57 9.73
CA GLU A 27 37.25 -15.27 10.40
C GLU A 27 38.17 -14.28 9.69
N GLU A 28 39.26 -14.76 9.08
CA GLU A 28 40.22 -13.91 8.35
C GLU A 28 39.76 -13.57 6.93
N GLU A 29 39.21 -14.55 6.21
CA GLU A 29 38.91 -14.46 4.77
C GLU A 29 37.40 -14.41 4.48
N GLY A 30 36.55 -14.75 5.45
CA GLY A 30 35.12 -14.84 5.26
C GLY A 30 34.45 -13.47 5.17
N LEU A 31 33.25 -13.46 4.58
CA LEU A 31 32.44 -12.25 4.47
C LEU A 31 31.72 -11.99 5.79
N GLU A 32 31.96 -10.83 6.40
CA GLU A 32 31.15 -10.36 7.52
C GLU A 32 29.76 -10.00 6.99
N MET A 33 28.74 -10.67 7.52
CA MET A 33 27.35 -10.39 7.17
C MET A 33 26.70 -9.50 8.23
N ASP A 34 25.91 -8.52 7.79
CA ASP A 34 25.13 -7.65 8.68
C ASP A 34 24.02 -8.42 9.41
N PHE A 35 23.46 -9.44 8.75
CA PHE A 35 22.54 -10.39 9.35
C PHE A 35 23.30 -11.58 9.92
N ARG A 36 22.93 -11.99 11.14
CA ARG A 36 23.63 -13.02 11.90
C ARG A 36 22.77 -14.27 11.96
N CYS A 37 23.38 -15.46 11.95
CA CYS A 37 22.64 -16.67 12.31
C CYS A 37 22.16 -16.58 13.77
N LYS A 38 21.08 -17.29 14.13
CA LYS A 38 20.42 -17.21 15.45
C LYS A 38 21.43 -17.28 16.61
N ARG A 39 22.39 -18.21 16.53
CA ARG A 39 23.43 -18.37 17.55
C ARG A 39 24.36 -17.16 17.67
N CYS A 40 24.83 -16.61 16.54
CA CYS A 40 25.69 -15.43 16.54
C CYS A 40 24.95 -14.20 17.05
N GLU A 41 23.66 -14.09 16.75
CA GLU A 41 22.79 -13.03 17.27
C GLU A 41 22.61 -13.14 18.79
N GLU A 42 22.20 -14.30 19.31
CA GLU A 42 22.04 -14.56 20.74
C GLU A 42 23.31 -14.29 21.55
N LYS A 43 24.47 -14.68 20.99
CA LYS A 43 25.78 -14.48 21.64
C LYS A 43 26.41 -13.13 21.33
N LYS A 44 25.72 -12.26 20.57
CA LYS A 44 26.22 -10.95 20.13
C LYS A 44 27.60 -11.00 19.43
N LEU A 45 27.87 -12.10 18.73
CA LEU A 45 29.09 -12.32 17.96
C LEU A 45 28.92 -11.82 16.53
N ARG A 46 30.02 -11.46 15.88
CA ARG A 46 30.05 -11.20 14.43
C ARG A 46 29.82 -12.53 13.68
N CYS A 47 29.26 -12.44 12.48
CA CYS A 47 28.95 -13.61 11.66
C CYS A 47 29.77 -13.55 10.36
N PHE A 48 30.94 -14.21 10.38
CA PHE A 48 31.77 -14.38 9.19
C PHE A 48 31.40 -15.67 8.49
N VAL A 49 31.06 -15.60 7.20
CA VAL A 49 30.43 -16.69 6.47
C VAL A 49 31.38 -17.25 5.43
N GLU A 50 31.48 -18.58 5.41
CA GLU A 50 32.13 -19.32 4.34
C GLU A 50 31.08 -19.62 3.27
N THR A 51 31.15 -18.91 2.14
CA THR A 51 30.13 -18.99 1.07
C THR A 51 29.98 -20.39 0.48
N SER A 52 31.06 -21.17 0.42
CA SER A 52 31.05 -22.54 -0.11
C SER A 52 30.25 -23.52 0.74
N SER A 53 30.13 -23.28 2.05
CA SER A 53 29.38 -24.15 2.96
C SER A 53 28.10 -23.53 3.51
N GLY A 54 27.94 -22.20 3.34
CA GLY A 54 26.85 -21.44 3.93
C GLY A 54 26.89 -21.37 5.46
N ARG A 55 28.00 -21.79 6.09
CA ARG A 55 28.15 -21.82 7.55
C ARG A 55 29.07 -20.70 8.01
N CYS A 56 28.76 -20.11 9.17
CA CYS A 56 29.62 -19.11 9.78
C CYS A 56 30.74 -19.74 10.62
N ALA A 57 31.85 -19.01 10.79
CA ALA A 57 33.00 -19.44 11.60
C ALA A 57 32.59 -19.87 13.03
N GLY A 58 31.69 -19.11 13.65
CA GLY A 58 31.18 -19.40 14.99
C GLY A 58 30.42 -20.74 15.09
N CYS A 59 29.70 -21.13 14.03
CA CYS A 59 29.02 -22.43 13.96
C CYS A 59 29.98 -23.56 13.54
N ILE A 60 30.97 -23.28 12.69
CA ILE A 60 31.99 -24.25 12.28
C ILE A 60 32.86 -24.67 13.47
N SER A 61 33.32 -23.71 14.28
CA SER A 61 34.25 -23.93 15.40
C SER A 61 33.73 -24.94 16.43
N VAL A 62 32.42 -24.95 16.65
CA VAL A 62 31.73 -25.84 17.59
C VAL A 62 30.96 -26.97 16.91
N GLY A 63 30.95 -27.01 15.59
CA GLY A 63 30.20 -27.99 14.81
C GLY A 63 28.67 -27.91 14.93
N ALA A 64 28.12 -26.74 15.27
CA ALA A 64 26.67 -26.53 15.37
C ALA A 64 26.05 -26.17 14.01
N GLU A 65 24.76 -26.45 13.84
CA GLU A 65 24.00 -25.99 12.68
C GLU A 65 23.98 -24.46 12.58
N CYS A 66 23.94 -23.96 11.35
CA CYS A 66 24.01 -22.53 11.07
C CYS A 66 22.71 -22.09 10.40
N SER A 67 21.82 -21.46 11.17
CA SER A 67 20.54 -20.90 10.71
C SER A 67 20.71 -19.54 10.03
N LEU A 68 21.71 -19.44 9.16
CA LEU A 68 21.99 -18.19 8.45
C LEU A 68 20.99 -17.97 7.29
N PHE A 69 20.55 -19.04 6.66
CA PHE A 69 19.58 -19.01 5.57
C PHE A 69 18.21 -19.48 6.06
N VAL A 70 17.17 -18.75 5.67
CA VAL A 70 15.77 -19.15 5.82
C VAL A 70 15.49 -20.31 4.88
N SER A 71 14.78 -21.35 5.35
CA SER A 71 14.53 -22.53 4.52
C SER A 71 13.56 -22.22 3.37
N GLU A 72 13.58 -23.05 2.32
CA GLU A 72 12.61 -22.92 1.22
C GLU A 72 11.17 -23.07 1.73
N GLU A 73 10.93 -23.93 2.72
CA GLU A 73 9.59 -24.10 3.30
C GLU A 73 9.13 -22.85 4.06
N GLU A 74 10.04 -22.15 4.76
CA GLU A 74 9.72 -20.88 5.41
C GLU A 74 9.40 -19.79 4.38
N TRP A 75 10.10 -19.77 3.24
CA TRP A 75 9.80 -18.86 2.13
C TRP A 75 8.47 -19.16 1.45
N GLU A 76 8.13 -20.44 1.26
CA GLU A 76 6.88 -20.87 0.66
C GLU A 76 5.68 -20.42 1.51
N LYS A 77 5.73 -20.61 2.83
CA LYS A 77 4.68 -20.13 3.75
C LYS A 77 4.43 -18.64 3.62
N VAL A 78 5.48 -17.83 3.54
CA VAL A 78 5.35 -16.37 3.39
C VAL A 78 4.78 -15.99 2.04
N ARG A 79 5.06 -16.76 0.97
CA ARG A 79 4.47 -16.55 -0.35
C ARG A 79 2.99 -16.90 -0.36
N GLU A 80 2.61 -18.05 0.19
CA GLU A 80 1.20 -18.45 0.32
C GLU A 80 0.41 -17.41 1.13
N GLU A 81 0.94 -16.98 2.27
CA GLU A 81 0.30 -15.95 3.10
C GLU A 81 0.14 -14.61 2.34
N ARG A 82 1.14 -14.23 1.53
CA ARG A 82 1.05 -13.05 0.67
C ARG A 82 -0.08 -13.20 -0.35
N GLU A 83 -0.13 -14.31 -1.07
CA GLU A 83 -1.15 -14.56 -2.10
C GLU A 83 -2.57 -14.53 -1.50
N GLU A 84 -2.76 -15.13 -0.33
CA GLU A 84 -4.03 -15.07 0.40
C GLU A 84 -4.43 -13.64 0.77
N ARG A 85 -3.48 -12.85 1.27
CA ARG A 85 -3.69 -11.44 1.62
C ARG A 85 -4.01 -10.60 0.39
N GLU A 86 -3.30 -10.80 -0.71
CA GLU A 86 -3.55 -10.10 -1.98
C GLU A 86 -4.96 -10.41 -2.51
N LEU A 87 -5.39 -11.67 -2.45
CA LEU A 87 -6.75 -12.06 -2.81
C LEU A 87 -7.81 -11.43 -1.89
N ALA A 88 -7.54 -11.35 -0.58
CA ALA A 88 -8.42 -10.69 0.37
C ALA A 88 -8.56 -9.18 0.08
N VAL A 89 -7.45 -8.50 -0.24
CA VAL A 89 -7.46 -7.09 -0.65
C VAL A 89 -8.30 -6.90 -1.90
N ALA A 90 -8.10 -7.71 -2.94
CA ALA A 90 -8.87 -7.60 -4.18
C ALA A 90 -10.39 -7.76 -3.95
N ARG A 91 -10.80 -8.66 -3.05
CA ARG A 91 -12.20 -8.84 -2.67
C ARG A 91 -12.77 -7.61 -1.96
N LEU A 92 -12.01 -7.01 -1.04
CA LEU A 92 -12.43 -5.80 -0.33
C LEU A 92 -12.51 -4.59 -1.27
N GLU A 93 -11.60 -4.47 -2.24
CA GLU A 93 -11.64 -3.41 -3.25
C GLU A 93 -12.86 -3.52 -4.15
N ALA A 94 -13.27 -4.74 -4.54
CA ALA A 94 -14.49 -4.97 -5.28
C ALA A 94 -15.74 -4.52 -4.47
N GLN A 95 -15.80 -4.90 -3.19
CA GLN A 95 -16.88 -4.47 -2.29
C GLN A 95 -16.91 -2.94 -2.10
N LEU A 96 -15.75 -2.33 -1.91
CA LEU A 96 -15.62 -0.87 -1.80
C LEU A 96 -16.11 -0.18 -3.07
N SER A 97 -15.82 -0.75 -4.24
CA SER A 97 -16.27 -0.23 -5.53
C SER A 97 -17.80 -0.30 -5.66
N GLN A 98 -18.41 -1.40 -5.23
CA GLN A 98 -19.86 -1.53 -5.17
C GLN A 98 -20.49 -0.48 -4.23
N GLN A 99 -19.94 -0.33 -3.01
CA GLN A 99 -20.42 0.66 -2.04
C GLN A 99 -20.30 2.10 -2.56
N LYS A 100 -19.25 2.41 -3.34
CA LYS A 100 -19.11 3.71 -4.00
C LYS A 100 -20.23 3.97 -5.01
N LEU A 101 -20.67 2.95 -5.75
CA LEU A 101 -21.80 3.08 -6.69
C LEU A 101 -23.12 3.35 -5.94
N GLU A 102 -23.39 2.58 -4.88
CA GLU A 102 -24.57 2.77 -4.04
C GLU A 102 -24.61 4.19 -3.45
N LEU A 103 -23.47 4.70 -2.99
CA LEU A 103 -23.34 6.08 -2.51
C LEU A 103 -23.63 7.11 -3.60
N LEU A 104 -23.19 6.88 -4.85
CA LEU A 104 -23.48 7.78 -5.96
C LEU A 104 -24.98 7.81 -6.31
N GLU A 105 -25.67 6.68 -6.21
CA GLU A 105 -27.12 6.64 -6.39
C GLU A 105 -27.85 7.44 -5.32
N VAL A 106 -27.46 7.30 -4.05
CA VAL A 106 -28.04 8.07 -2.95
C VAL A 106 -27.80 9.56 -3.17
N LYS A 107 -26.56 9.96 -3.51
CA LYS A 107 -26.23 11.36 -3.85
C LYS A 107 -27.06 11.89 -5.01
N LYS A 108 -27.35 11.06 -6.02
CA LYS A 108 -28.25 11.44 -7.11
C LYS A 108 -29.65 11.73 -6.59
N ARG A 109 -30.20 10.88 -5.71
CA ARG A 109 -31.53 11.07 -5.10
C ARG A 109 -31.57 12.33 -4.24
N GLU A 110 -30.55 12.58 -3.42
CA GLU A 110 -30.43 13.81 -2.62
C GLU A 110 -30.50 15.06 -3.51
N ARG A 111 -29.76 15.08 -4.62
CA ARG A 111 -29.80 16.20 -5.58
C ARG A 111 -31.17 16.37 -6.22
N MET A 112 -31.89 15.28 -6.51
CA MET A 112 -33.25 15.36 -7.04
C MET A 112 -34.21 15.99 -6.03
N PHE A 113 -34.12 15.60 -4.75
CA PHE A 113 -34.93 16.18 -3.69
C PHE A 113 -34.61 17.66 -3.50
N ALA A 114 -33.33 18.03 -3.42
CA ALA A 114 -32.92 19.44 -3.33
C ALA A 114 -33.47 20.28 -4.50
N ARG A 115 -33.43 19.76 -5.73
CA ARG A 115 -34.02 20.46 -6.90
C ARG A 115 -35.53 20.62 -6.79
N ARG A 116 -36.23 19.58 -6.33
CA ARG A 116 -37.68 19.61 -6.13
C ARG A 116 -38.05 20.65 -5.07
N ASP A 117 -37.35 20.65 -3.94
CA ASP A 117 -37.62 21.55 -2.83
C ASP A 117 -37.39 23.01 -3.25
N LEU A 118 -36.30 23.28 -3.97
CA LEU A 118 -36.05 24.61 -4.55
C LEU A 118 -37.16 25.05 -5.52
N ALA A 119 -37.67 24.15 -6.36
CA ALA A 119 -38.76 24.47 -7.27
C ALA A 119 -40.06 24.82 -6.51
N ILE A 120 -40.36 24.10 -5.42
CA ILE A 120 -41.51 24.40 -4.56
C ILE A 120 -41.37 25.77 -3.92
N LEU A 121 -40.20 26.07 -3.35
CA LEU A 121 -39.92 27.38 -2.75
C LEU A 121 -40.09 28.51 -3.78
N ALA A 122 -39.55 28.36 -4.99
CA ALA A 122 -39.69 29.35 -6.04
C ALA A 122 -41.15 29.62 -6.45
N VAL A 123 -42.01 28.59 -6.45
CA VAL A 123 -43.45 28.76 -6.71
C VAL A 123 -44.12 29.52 -5.55
N GLN A 124 -43.78 29.19 -4.31
CA GLN A 124 -44.32 29.89 -3.14
C GLN A 124 -43.91 31.36 -3.11
N ASP A 125 -42.65 31.67 -3.43
CA ASP A 125 -42.15 33.04 -3.42
C ASP A 125 -42.83 33.88 -4.52
N ARG A 126 -43.00 33.33 -5.73
CA ARG A 126 -43.79 33.98 -6.79
C ARG A 126 -45.24 34.24 -6.37
N ALA A 127 -45.87 33.29 -5.67
CA ALA A 127 -47.24 33.46 -5.19
C ALA A 127 -47.34 34.57 -4.14
N LYS A 128 -46.36 34.69 -3.23
CA LYS A 128 -46.27 35.78 -2.26
C LYS A 128 -46.06 37.13 -2.95
N GLU A 129 -45.10 37.22 -3.88
CA GLU A 129 -44.84 38.44 -4.66
C GLU A 129 -46.09 38.92 -5.41
N GLN A 130 -46.88 38.01 -5.99
CA GLN A 130 -48.14 38.36 -6.66
C GLN A 130 -49.22 38.84 -5.69
N ALA A 131 -49.33 38.23 -4.52
CA ALA A 131 -50.27 38.67 -3.49
C ALA A 131 -49.93 40.06 -2.94
N GLU A 132 -48.64 40.35 -2.74
CA GLU A 132 -48.13 41.64 -2.28
C GLU A 132 -48.21 42.73 -3.38
N GLY A 133 -47.90 42.39 -4.63
CA GLY A 133 -48.00 43.32 -5.77
C GLY A 133 -49.45 43.66 -6.16
N SER A 134 -50.40 42.74 -5.93
CA SER A 134 -51.83 42.96 -6.18
C SER A 134 -52.50 43.81 -5.10
N SER A 135 -51.84 44.08 -3.97
CA SER A 135 -52.37 44.86 -2.86
C SER A 135 -51.85 46.31 -2.80
N ALA A 136 -51.02 46.72 -3.76
CA ALA A 136 -50.72 48.13 -3.99
C ALA A 136 -51.96 48.87 -4.55
N PRO A 137 -52.33 50.06 -4.03
CA PRO A 137 -53.51 50.78 -4.49
C PRO A 137 -53.32 51.14 -5.96
N ARG A 138 -54.30 50.74 -6.78
CA ARG A 138 -54.44 51.12 -8.19
C ARG A 138 -54.56 52.64 -8.28
N GLY A 139 -53.42 53.31 -8.37
CA GLY A 139 -53.32 54.75 -8.62
C GLY A 139 -54.13 55.11 -9.85
N THR A 140 -55.04 56.05 -9.64
CA THR A 140 -56.00 56.63 -10.58
C THR A 140 -55.42 57.04 -11.94
N GLY A 141 -56.09 56.60 -13.00
CA GLY A 141 -56.48 57.40 -14.18
C GLY A 141 -55.47 57.59 -15.32
N LEU A 142 -55.81 57.07 -16.51
CA LEU A 142 -56.16 57.81 -17.75
C LEU A 142 -56.13 56.89 -18.99
N PRO A 143 -56.82 57.25 -20.09
CA PRO A 143 -57.61 56.30 -20.88
C PRO A 143 -56.87 55.66 -22.06
N VAL A 144 -57.51 54.58 -22.50
CA VAL A 144 -57.41 53.88 -23.78
C VAL A 144 -56.99 54.80 -24.94
N VAL A 145 -55.87 54.46 -25.58
CA VAL A 145 -55.61 54.75 -26.98
C VAL A 145 -55.33 53.41 -27.67
N GLU A 146 -56.14 53.12 -28.69
CA GLU A 146 -56.09 51.91 -29.51
C GLU A 146 -54.81 51.80 -30.38
N PRO A 147 -54.50 50.58 -30.86
CA PRO A 147 -53.17 50.20 -31.34
C PRO A 147 -52.93 50.56 -32.81
N SER A 148 -51.77 51.17 -33.11
CA SER A 148 -51.29 51.29 -34.49
C SER A 148 -50.36 50.14 -34.82
N LEU A 149 -50.81 49.31 -35.77
CA LEU A 149 -50.05 48.25 -36.43
C LEU A 149 -48.88 48.85 -37.23
N SER A 150 -47.68 48.33 -37.02
CA SER A 150 -46.59 48.34 -38.00
C SER A 150 -45.69 47.12 -37.74
N GLU A 151 -45.88 46.08 -38.55
CA GLU A 151 -44.93 44.96 -38.75
C GLU A 151 -43.62 45.47 -39.41
N PRO A 152 -42.64 44.61 -39.73
CA PRO A 152 -41.86 43.70 -38.87
C PRO A 152 -40.36 43.99 -39.08
N LEU A 153 -39.46 43.60 -38.16
CA LEU A 153 -38.04 43.58 -38.52
C LEU A 153 -37.24 42.48 -37.81
N ALA A 154 -36.91 41.48 -38.64
CA ALA A 154 -35.69 40.69 -38.69
C ALA A 154 -35.03 40.25 -37.37
N ASP A 155 -35.04 38.92 -37.22
CA ASP A 155 -33.94 38.06 -36.77
C ASP A 155 -32.58 38.77 -36.60
N PRO A 156 -31.86 38.41 -35.53
CA PRO A 156 -30.61 37.75 -35.83
C PRO A 156 -30.39 36.51 -34.95
N GLY A 157 -29.95 35.44 -35.62
CA GLY A 157 -29.09 34.43 -35.04
C GLY A 157 -27.94 35.07 -34.23
N TRP A 158 -27.18 34.32 -33.47
CA TRP A 158 -26.16 33.46 -34.03
C TRP A 158 -25.46 32.80 -32.82
N LEU A 159 -25.03 31.55 -33.05
CA LEU A 159 -23.87 30.85 -32.46
C LEU A 159 -23.97 30.36 -31.00
#